data_AF-A0A951ZHC8-F1
#
_entry.id   AF-A0A951ZHC8-F1
#
_cell.length_a   1.000
_cell.length_b   1.000
_cell.length_c   1.000
_cell.angle_alpha   90.00
_cell.angle_beta   90.00
_cell.angle_gamma   90.00
#
_symmetry.space_group_name_H-M   'P 1'
#
loop_
_entity.id
_entity.type
_entity.pdbx_description
1 polymer ?
#
loop_
_entity_poly.entity_id
_entity_poly.type
_entity_poly.pdbx_seq_one_letter_code
_entity_poly.pdbx_strand_id
1 'polypeptide(L)'
;MQHRHLLPNEIDLLLDGDAGFGAAPLRAHVDDCADCRTRLDEARVVADALERLPHFAPRAGFADRVLTQVHIVEPWHVAALGTARRFVPESRPLRALALAGAGVASVAISAGAVWIAWSANLTVGSASVVAGRARDLVVSALQDGLVAVFGAGAAEAVRTNGAMAVAAGAVALIAAVGAAALGFRALATASRQRGS
;
A
#
# COMPACT_ATOMS: atom_id res chain seq x y z
N MET A 1 -4.42 57.39 11.69
CA MET A 1 -4.25 56.15 10.91
C MET A 1 -5.61 55.49 10.82
N GLN A 2 -6.09 55.13 9.62
CA GLN A 2 -7.34 54.37 9.49
C GLN A 2 -7.06 52.92 9.86
N HIS A 3 -7.24 52.59 11.14
CA HIS A 3 -7.21 51.21 11.59
C HIS A 3 -8.51 50.54 11.15
N ARG A 4 -8.41 49.35 10.58
CA ARG A 4 -9.58 48.50 10.33
C ARG A 4 -10.28 48.23 11.66
N HIS A 5 -11.58 48.49 11.74
CA HIS A 5 -12.41 48.14 12.89
C HIS A 5 -12.57 46.62 13.01
N LEU A 6 -12.80 46.16 14.25
CA LEU A 6 -13.05 44.75 14.54
C LEU A 6 -14.32 44.26 13.82
N LEU A 7 -14.24 43.04 13.31
CA LEU A 7 -15.40 42.28 12.82
C LEU A 7 -16.27 41.84 14.00
N PRO A 8 -17.56 41.56 13.78
CA PRO A 8 -18.46 41.07 14.84
C PRO A 8 -17.93 39.83 15.57
N ASN A 9 -17.42 38.83 14.85
CA ASN A 9 -16.84 37.62 15.43
C ASN A 9 -15.56 37.87 16.26
N GLU A 10 -14.81 38.94 15.96
CA GLU A 10 -13.64 39.35 16.74
C GLU A 10 -14.05 40.04 18.04
N ILE A 11 -15.20 40.74 18.04
CA ILE A 11 -15.83 41.29 19.25
C ILE A 11 -16.41 40.17 20.12
N ASP A 12 -17.08 39.19 19.51
CA ASP A 12 -17.62 38.01 20.21
C ASP A 12 -16.49 37.22 20.90
N LEU A 13 -15.35 37.05 20.24
CA LEU A 13 -14.18 36.38 20.84
C LEU A 13 -13.64 37.12 22.07
N LEU A 14 -13.69 38.46 22.07
CA LEU A 14 -13.32 39.26 23.24
C LEU A 14 -14.39 39.20 24.35
N LEU A 15 -15.64 39.02 23.99
CA LEU A 15 -16.79 38.89 24.89
C LEU A 15 -16.77 37.55 25.65
N ASP A 16 -16.44 36.46 24.95
CA ASP A 16 -16.36 35.10 25.50
C ASP A 16 -15.22 34.91 26.53
N GLY A 17 -14.36 35.93 26.69
CA GLY A 17 -13.25 35.89 27.64
C GLY A 17 -12.13 34.94 27.24
N ASP A 18 -12.15 34.42 26.00
CA ASP A 18 -11.15 33.48 25.52
C ASP A 18 -9.74 34.09 25.59
N ALA A 19 -8.85 33.41 26.30
CA ALA A 19 -7.43 33.75 26.40
C ALA A 19 -6.59 33.04 25.31
N GLY A 20 -7.24 32.66 24.20
CA GLY A 20 -6.61 31.95 23.09
C GLY A 20 -5.65 32.82 22.27
N PHE A 21 -4.99 32.17 21.32
CA PHE A 21 -4.12 32.86 20.36
C PHE A 21 -4.94 33.86 19.53
N GLY A 22 -4.58 35.14 19.62
CA GLY A 22 -5.24 36.23 18.89
C GLY A 22 -5.97 37.25 19.76
N ALA A 23 -6.26 36.96 21.03
CA ALA A 23 -6.99 37.89 21.89
C ALA A 23 -6.17 39.14 22.29
N ALA A 24 -4.86 39.00 22.50
CA ALA A 24 -4.01 40.12 22.95
C ALA A 24 -3.91 41.28 21.94
N PRO A 25 -3.68 41.05 20.63
CA PRO A 25 -3.73 42.13 19.63
C PRO A 25 -5.11 42.81 19.52
N LEU A 26 -6.19 42.03 19.65
CA LEU A 26 -7.56 42.57 19.57
C LEU A 26 -7.87 43.47 20.79
N ARG A 27 -7.42 43.09 21.99
CA ARG A 27 -7.52 43.95 23.20
C ARG A 27 -6.76 45.26 23.03
N ALA A 28 -5.52 45.21 22.55
CA ALA A 28 -4.74 46.41 22.28
C ALA A 28 -5.44 47.34 21.28
N HIS A 29 -6.10 46.79 20.25
CA HIS A 29 -6.88 47.60 19.32
C HIS A 29 -8.09 48.28 19.98
N VAL A 30 -8.81 47.59 20.87
CA VAL A 30 -9.94 48.19 21.62
C VAL A 30 -9.47 49.29 22.58
N ASP A 31 -8.27 49.15 23.13
CA ASP A 31 -7.65 50.18 23.97
C ASP A 31 -7.29 51.45 23.17
N ASP A 32 -7.03 51.32 21.86
CA ASP A 32 -6.72 52.45 20.98
C ASP A 32 -7.92 53.00 20.20
N CYS A 33 -8.97 52.20 19.97
CA CYS A 33 -10.12 52.56 19.13
C CYS A 33 -11.41 52.74 19.94
N ALA A 34 -11.89 53.99 20.05
CA ALA A 34 -13.11 54.33 20.79
C ALA A 34 -14.38 53.65 20.24
N ASP A 35 -14.53 53.56 18.92
CA ASP A 35 -15.71 52.92 18.28
C ASP A 35 -15.78 51.42 18.61
N CYS A 36 -14.66 50.71 18.50
CA CYS A 36 -14.58 49.29 18.84
C CYS A 36 -14.82 49.05 20.33
N ARG A 37 -14.39 49.98 21.20
CA ARG A 37 -14.67 49.93 22.64
C ARG A 37 -16.16 50.07 22.93
N THR A 38 -16.82 51.06 22.33
CA THR A 38 -18.27 51.26 22.48
C THR A 38 -19.04 50.01 22.05
N ARG A 39 -18.70 49.43 20.90
CA ARG A 39 -19.35 48.19 20.43
C ARG A 39 -19.16 47.01 21.37
N LEU A 40 -17.96 46.85 21.94
CA LEU A 40 -17.69 45.79 22.92
C LEU A 40 -18.49 46.01 24.21
N ASP A 41 -18.59 47.24 24.69
CA ASP A 41 -19.37 47.57 25.89
C ASP A 41 -20.87 47.36 25.68
N GLU A 42 -21.40 47.72 24.50
CA GLU A 42 -22.77 47.40 24.10
C GLU A 42 -23.02 45.89 24.07
N ALA A 43 -22.11 45.11 23.49
CA ALA A 43 -22.20 43.65 23.46
C ALA A 43 -22.20 43.04 24.88
N ARG A 44 -21.38 43.57 25.79
CA ARG A 44 -21.36 43.15 27.20
C ARG A 44 -22.68 43.40 27.92
N VAL A 45 -23.33 44.53 27.67
CA VAL A 45 -24.65 44.83 28.25
C VAL A 45 -25.68 43.80 27.80
N VAL A 46 -25.66 43.42 26.52
CA VAL A 46 -26.57 42.39 25.99
C VAL A 46 -26.25 41.02 26.60
N ALA A 47 -24.98 40.63 26.70
CA ALA A 47 -24.57 39.36 27.29
C ALA A 47 -25.01 39.24 28.76
N ASP A 48 -24.77 40.27 29.57
CA ASP A 48 -25.21 40.31 30.97
C ASP A 48 -26.74 40.25 31.11
N ALA A 49 -27.48 40.84 30.17
CA ALA A 49 -28.95 40.69 30.13
C ALA A 49 -29.38 39.25 29.80
N LEU A 50 -28.66 38.56 28.90
CA LEU A 50 -28.92 37.17 28.54
C LEU A 50 -28.55 36.21 29.67
N GLU A 51 -27.46 36.45 30.40
CA GLU A 51 -27.03 35.64 31.54
C GLU A 51 -28.03 35.66 32.71
N ARG A 52 -28.84 36.72 32.82
CA ARG A 52 -29.90 36.83 33.83
C ARG A 52 -31.16 36.04 33.48
N LEU A 53 -31.25 35.45 32.29
CA LEU A 53 -32.39 34.63 31.92
C LEU A 53 -32.46 33.36 32.78
N PRO A 54 -33.67 32.82 33.05
CA PRO A 54 -33.81 31.58 33.79
C PRO A 54 -33.06 30.44 33.11
N HIS A 55 -32.24 29.72 33.86
CA HIS A 55 -31.57 28.52 33.37
C HIS A 55 -32.59 27.37 33.29
N PHE A 56 -32.84 26.86 32.09
CA PHE A 56 -33.70 25.70 31.89
C PHE A 56 -32.86 24.42 31.90
N ALA A 57 -33.13 23.53 32.84
CA ALA A 57 -32.51 22.21 32.85
C ALA A 57 -33.06 21.37 31.68
N PRO A 58 -32.20 20.72 30.88
CA PRO A 58 -32.65 19.82 29.83
C PRO A 58 -33.32 18.58 30.43
N ARG A 59 -34.18 17.91 29.63
CA ARG A 59 -34.84 16.66 30.04
C ARG A 59 -33.81 15.56 30.34
N ALA A 60 -34.16 14.63 31.22
CA ALA A 60 -33.35 13.44 31.48
C ALA A 60 -32.94 12.72 30.18
N GLY A 61 -31.68 12.30 30.11
CA GLY A 61 -31.08 11.64 28.95
C GLY A 61 -30.78 12.56 27.75
N PHE A 62 -30.90 13.89 27.87
CA PHE A 62 -30.51 14.82 26.80
C PHE A 62 -29.03 14.70 26.44
N ALA A 63 -28.14 14.65 27.43
CA ALA A 63 -26.70 14.52 27.20
C ALA A 63 -26.36 13.23 26.45
N ASP A 64 -26.90 12.08 26.86
CA ASP A 64 -26.71 10.80 26.17
C ASP A 64 -27.18 10.86 24.71
N ARG A 65 -28.36 11.45 24.45
CA ARG A 65 -28.86 11.59 23.07
C ARG A 65 -27.94 12.43 22.20
N VAL A 66 -27.44 13.55 22.73
CA VAL A 66 -26.51 14.44 22.00
C VAL A 66 -25.16 13.74 21.80
N LEU A 67 -24.57 13.17 22.85
CA LEU A 67 -23.27 12.52 22.78
C LEU A 67 -23.28 11.30 21.86
N THR A 68 -24.40 10.60 21.71
CA THR A 68 -24.54 9.50 20.74
C THR A 68 -24.44 9.98 19.29
N GLN A 69 -24.82 11.24 19.01
CA GLN A 69 -24.78 11.83 17.67
C GLN A 69 -23.43 12.49 17.35
N VAL A 70 -22.62 12.78 18.35
CA VAL A 70 -21.28 13.35 18.15
C VAL A 70 -20.31 12.22 17.83
N HIS A 71 -19.99 12.06 16.55
CA HIS A 71 -18.90 11.20 16.12
C HIS A 71 -17.56 11.90 16.38
N ILE A 72 -16.98 11.66 17.56
CA ILE A 72 -15.59 12.05 17.84
C ILE A 72 -14.70 11.12 17.04
N VAL A 73 -14.12 11.63 15.96
CA VAL A 73 -13.11 10.89 15.19
C VAL A 73 -11.85 10.84 16.05
N GLU A 74 -11.70 9.76 16.80
CA GLU A 74 -10.48 9.51 17.53
C GLU A 74 -9.34 9.27 16.53
N PRO A 75 -8.22 10.02 16.63
CA PRO A 75 -7.10 9.80 15.73
C PRO A 75 -6.64 8.34 15.79
N TRP A 76 -6.36 7.74 14.61
CA TRP A 76 -6.03 6.31 14.50
C TRP A 76 -4.88 5.89 15.43
N HIS A 77 -3.93 6.77 15.69
CA HIS A 77 -2.77 6.49 16.55
C HIS A 77 -3.18 6.34 18.03
N VAL A 78 -4.20 7.07 18.48
CA VAL A 78 -4.74 6.95 19.85
C VAL A 78 -5.50 5.63 19.99
N ALA A 79 -6.36 5.30 19.02
CA ALA A 79 -7.08 4.03 18.98
C ALA A 79 -6.13 2.81 18.91
N ALA A 80 -5.07 2.91 18.10
CA ALA A 80 -4.04 1.88 18.00
C ALA A 80 -3.25 1.73 19.31
N LEU A 81 -2.88 2.84 19.95
CA LEU A 81 -2.15 2.81 21.23
C LEU A 81 -3.01 2.21 22.36
N GLY A 82 -4.30 2.56 22.42
CA GLY A 82 -5.25 1.97 23.35
C GLY A 82 -5.39 0.46 23.16
N THR A 83 -5.50 0.03 21.91
CA THR A 83 -5.55 -1.39 21.54
C THR A 83 -4.25 -2.11 21.87
N ALA A 84 -3.09 -1.49 21.68
CA ALA A 84 -1.80 -2.08 22.02
C ALA A 84 -1.64 -2.25 23.54
N ARG A 85 -2.05 -1.24 24.33
CA ARG A 85 -1.92 -1.26 25.80
C ARG A 85 -2.65 -2.44 26.45
N ARG A 86 -3.76 -2.93 25.89
CA ARG A 86 -4.48 -4.11 26.42
C ARG A 86 -3.66 -5.40 26.39
N PHE A 87 -2.63 -5.46 25.54
CA PHE A 87 -1.72 -6.59 25.42
C PHE A 87 -0.39 -6.38 26.14
N VAL A 88 -0.17 -5.20 26.75
CA VAL A 88 1.03 -4.91 27.52
C VAL A 88 0.77 -5.30 28.98
N PRO A 89 1.47 -6.31 29.52
CA PRO A 89 1.30 -6.71 30.92
C PRO A 89 1.73 -5.59 31.87
N GLU A 90 1.06 -5.43 33.02
CA GLU A 90 1.39 -4.37 33.98
C GLU A 90 2.70 -4.63 34.73
N SER A 91 3.10 -5.90 34.92
CA SER A 91 4.29 -6.22 35.70
C SER A 91 5.58 -5.90 34.92
N ARG A 92 6.49 -5.19 35.59
CA ARG A 92 7.81 -4.81 35.03
C ARG A 92 8.60 -5.97 34.40
N PRO A 93 8.69 -7.18 34.99
CA PRO A 93 9.43 -8.27 34.37
C PRO A 93 8.72 -8.84 33.13
N LEU A 94 7.39 -8.90 33.11
CA LEU A 94 6.65 -9.38 31.94
C LEU A 94 6.74 -8.40 30.76
N ARG A 95 6.83 -7.09 31.01
CA ARG A 95 7.04 -6.10 29.93
C ARG A 95 8.39 -6.29 29.23
N ALA A 96 9.45 -6.60 29.97
CA ALA A 96 10.77 -6.85 29.39
C ALA A 96 10.75 -8.10 28.48
N LEU A 97 10.08 -9.17 28.92
CA LEU A 97 9.92 -10.39 28.12
C LEU A 97 9.06 -10.16 26.88
N ALA A 98 7.97 -9.39 26.99
CA ALA A 98 7.12 -9.05 25.85
C ALA A 98 7.88 -8.24 24.78
N LEU A 99 8.67 -7.25 25.19
CA LEU A 99 9.52 -6.47 24.30
C LEU A 99 10.60 -7.33 23.64
N ALA A 100 11.23 -8.22 24.40
CA ALA A 100 12.20 -9.18 23.86
C ALA A 100 11.56 -10.12 22.83
N GLY A 101 10.38 -10.66 23.13
CA GLY A 101 9.63 -11.53 22.22
C GLY A 101 9.23 -10.83 20.92
N ALA A 102 8.76 -9.58 21.00
CA ALA A 102 8.45 -8.76 19.82
C ALA A 102 9.70 -8.51 18.96
N GLY A 103 10.84 -8.23 19.58
CA GLY A 103 12.12 -8.09 18.88
C GLY A 103 12.52 -9.36 18.13
N VAL A 104 12.44 -10.52 18.79
CA VAL A 104 12.74 -11.82 18.17
C VAL A 104 11.82 -12.11 16.98
N ALA A 105 10.51 -11.86 17.13
CA ALA A 105 9.55 -12.05 16.04
C ALA A 105 9.87 -11.14 14.84
N SER A 106 10.22 -9.87 15.08
CA SER A 106 10.61 -8.94 14.02
C SER A 106 11.84 -9.40 13.24
N VAL A 107 12.85 -9.92 13.95
CA VAL A 107 14.07 -10.48 13.33
C VAL A 107 13.74 -11.72 12.52
N ALA A 108 12.91 -12.63 13.05
CA ALA A 108 12.50 -13.85 12.36
C ALA A 108 11.72 -13.54 11.07
N ILE A 109 10.80 -12.57 11.11
CA ILE A 109 10.03 -12.12 9.93
C ILE A 109 10.97 -11.53 8.88
N SER A 110 11.91 -10.68 9.30
CA SER A 110 12.88 -10.06 8.39
C SER A 110 13.81 -11.11 7.75
N ALA A 111 14.31 -12.06 8.54
CA ALA A 111 15.13 -13.17 8.05
C ALA A 111 14.34 -14.07 7.09
N GLY A 112 13.06 -14.33 7.38
CA GLY A 112 12.17 -15.08 6.51
C GLY A 112 11.94 -14.39 5.16
N ALA A 113 11.74 -13.08 5.15
CA ALA A 113 11.60 -12.31 3.92
C ALA A 113 12.87 -12.37 3.04
N VAL A 114 14.04 -12.23 3.66
CA VAL A 114 15.34 -12.35 2.97
C VAL A 114 15.53 -13.76 2.40
N TRP A 115 15.18 -14.80 3.15
CA TRP A 115 15.24 -16.19 2.70
C TRP A 115 14.34 -16.45 1.49
N ILE A 116 13.09 -15.95 1.52
CA ILE A 116 12.15 -16.08 0.40
C ILE A 116 12.71 -15.38 -0.86
N ALA A 117 13.24 -14.16 -0.71
CA ALA A 117 13.85 -13.44 -1.82
C ALA A 117 15.06 -14.19 -2.42
N TRP A 118 15.90 -14.79 -1.57
CA TRP A 118 17.06 -15.55 -2.02
C TRP A 118 16.67 -16.88 -2.70
N SER A 119 15.72 -17.62 -2.12
CA SER A 119 15.25 -18.89 -2.68
C SER A 119 14.56 -18.74 -4.05
N ALA A 120 13.84 -17.63 -4.27
CA ALA A 120 13.24 -17.32 -5.57
C ALA A 120 14.30 -17.09 -6.67
N ASN A 121 15.48 -16.61 -6.31
CA ASN A 121 16.57 -16.44 -7.26
C ASN A 121 17.19 -17.80 -7.69
N LEU A 122 17.18 -18.80 -6.80
CA LEU A 122 17.67 -20.15 -7.09
C LEU A 122 16.74 -20.91 -8.06
N THR A 123 15.43 -20.69 -7.98
CA THR A 123 14.47 -21.32 -8.89
C THR A 123 14.48 -20.70 -10.28
N VAL A 124 14.63 -19.38 -10.39
CA VAL A 124 14.78 -18.69 -11.68
C VAL A 124 16.14 -19.02 -12.33
N GLY A 125 17.21 -19.08 -11.54
CA GLY A 125 18.55 -19.45 -12.01
C GLY A 125 18.59 -20.88 -12.56
N SER A 126 18.06 -21.87 -11.83
CA SER A 126 18.03 -23.26 -12.30
C SER A 126 17.11 -23.48 -13.51
N ALA A 127 15.97 -22.77 -13.58
CA ALA A 127 15.09 -22.81 -14.76
C ALA A 127 15.78 -22.27 -16.02
N SER A 128 16.62 -21.24 -15.90
CA SER A 128 17.36 -20.69 -17.04
C SER A 128 18.40 -21.68 -17.61
N VAL A 129 19.05 -22.49 -16.75
CA VAL A 129 20.02 -23.51 -17.17
C VAL A 129 19.32 -24.66 -17.90
N VAL A 130 18.16 -25.10 -17.42
CA VAL A 130 17.35 -26.16 -18.06
C VAL A 130 16.78 -25.66 -19.39
N ALA A 131 16.29 -24.42 -19.45
CA ALA A 131 15.78 -23.82 -20.69
C ALA A 131 16.88 -23.61 -21.73
N GLY A 132 18.10 -23.25 -21.31
CA GLY A 132 19.27 -23.16 -22.19
C GLY A 132 19.61 -24.52 -22.81
N ARG A 133 19.75 -25.56 -21.98
CA ARG A 133 20.03 -26.94 -22.44
C ARG A 133 18.96 -27.49 -23.38
N ALA A 134 17.68 -27.19 -23.13
CA ALA A 134 16.59 -27.61 -23.99
C ALA A 134 16.65 -26.92 -25.36
N ARG A 135 16.96 -25.62 -25.41
CA ARG A 135 17.15 -24.89 -26.67
C ARG A 135 18.32 -25.44 -27.47
N ASP A 136 19.45 -25.70 -26.81
CA ASP A 136 20.64 -26.25 -27.48
C ASP A 136 20.36 -27.62 -28.11
N LEU A 137 19.67 -28.51 -27.39
CA LEU A 137 19.27 -29.82 -27.92
C LEU A 137 18.29 -29.74 -29.09
N VAL A 138 17.34 -28.80 -29.04
CA VAL A 138 16.37 -28.59 -30.14
C VAL A 138 17.08 -28.03 -31.37
N VAL A 139 17.99 -27.07 -31.19
CA VAL A 139 18.76 -26.46 -32.29
C VAL A 139 19.70 -27.49 -32.92
N SER A 140 20.40 -28.29 -32.11
CA SER A 140 21.31 -29.32 -32.63
C SER A 140 20.54 -30.42 -33.37
N ALA A 141 19.41 -30.90 -32.81
CA ALA A 141 18.58 -31.90 -33.48
C ALA A 141 17.99 -31.39 -34.80
N LEU A 142 17.63 -30.10 -34.86
CA LEU A 142 17.14 -29.48 -36.09
C LEU A 142 18.23 -29.36 -37.16
N GLN A 143 19.44 -28.95 -36.75
CA GLN A 143 20.59 -28.86 -37.65
C GLN A 143 21.00 -30.25 -38.17
N ASP A 144 21.08 -31.24 -37.29
CA ASP A 144 21.42 -32.62 -37.66
C ASP A 144 20.37 -33.22 -38.60
N GLY A 145 19.08 -32.96 -38.34
CA GLY A 145 17.98 -33.39 -39.21
C GLY A 145 18.03 -32.73 -40.59
N LEU A 146 18.33 -31.42 -40.65
CA LEU A 146 18.49 -30.71 -41.93
C LEU A 146 19.67 -31.26 -42.73
N VAL A 147 20.80 -31.54 -42.09
CA VAL A 147 21.97 -32.13 -42.75
C VAL A 147 21.71 -33.58 -43.19
N ALA A 148 20.98 -34.36 -42.40
CA ALA A 148 20.66 -35.75 -42.73
C ALA A 148 19.69 -35.88 -43.92
N VAL A 149 18.71 -34.98 -44.02
CA VAL A 149 17.69 -35.01 -45.10
C VAL A 149 18.19 -34.37 -46.39
N PHE A 150 18.96 -33.28 -46.28
CA PHE A 150 19.31 -32.47 -47.44
C PHE A 150 20.81 -32.48 -47.80
N GLY A 151 21.66 -33.11 -46.98
CA GLY A 151 23.10 -33.13 -47.17
C GLY A 151 23.77 -31.77 -46.89
N ALA A 152 25.09 -31.76 -46.74
CA ALA A 152 25.86 -30.55 -46.42
C ALA A 152 25.72 -29.41 -47.47
N GLY A 153 25.26 -29.71 -48.68
CA GLY A 153 25.11 -28.75 -49.78
C GLY A 153 23.80 -27.94 -49.79
N ALA A 154 22.76 -28.36 -49.06
CA ALA A 154 21.46 -27.71 -49.15
C ALA A 154 21.31 -26.43 -48.32
N ALA A 155 22.08 -26.29 -47.24
CA ALA A 155 22.13 -25.06 -46.46
C ALA A 155 22.61 -23.86 -47.30
N GLU A 156 23.45 -24.11 -48.31
CA GLU A 156 23.92 -23.08 -49.23
C GLU A 156 22.90 -22.79 -50.34
N ALA A 157 22.22 -23.82 -50.85
CA ALA A 157 21.18 -23.67 -51.88
C ALA A 157 19.95 -22.87 -51.39
N VAL A 158 19.56 -23.02 -50.12
CA VAL A 158 18.48 -22.24 -49.47
C VAL A 158 18.83 -20.75 -49.37
N ARG A 159 20.12 -20.41 -49.22
CA ARG A 159 20.59 -19.02 -49.17
C ARG A 159 20.46 -18.31 -50.53
N THR A 160 20.60 -19.06 -51.63
CA THR A 160 20.67 -18.50 -52.98
C THR A 160 19.34 -18.52 -53.75
N ASN A 161 18.39 -19.40 -53.43
CA ASN A 161 17.18 -19.56 -54.24
C ASN A 161 15.90 -19.72 -53.38
N GLY A 162 15.11 -18.64 -53.29
CA GLY A 162 13.97 -18.53 -52.36
C GLY A 162 12.82 -19.52 -52.58
N ALA A 163 12.69 -20.12 -53.77
CA ALA A 163 11.66 -21.14 -54.03
C ALA A 163 11.94 -22.48 -53.31
N MET A 164 13.22 -22.83 -53.09
CA MET A 164 13.61 -24.02 -52.34
C MET A 164 13.46 -23.83 -50.82
N ALA A 165 13.37 -22.58 -50.34
CA ALA A 165 13.13 -22.27 -48.94
C ALA A 165 11.72 -22.70 -48.47
N VAL A 166 10.72 -22.69 -49.37
CA VAL A 166 9.35 -23.13 -49.05
C VAL A 166 9.30 -24.66 -48.90
N ALA A 167 10.01 -25.41 -49.74
CA ALA A 167 10.12 -26.87 -49.63
C ALA A 167 10.91 -27.28 -48.38
N ALA A 168 12.03 -26.62 -48.09
CA ALA A 168 12.79 -26.83 -46.86
C ALA A 168 11.96 -26.48 -45.61
N GLY A 169 11.17 -25.40 -45.66
CA GLY A 169 10.24 -25.03 -44.59
C GLY A 169 9.14 -26.06 -44.36
N ALA A 170 8.56 -26.63 -45.43
CA ALA A 170 7.53 -27.66 -45.33
C ALA A 170 8.08 -28.97 -44.71
N VAL A 171 9.30 -29.36 -45.08
CA VAL A 171 9.95 -30.56 -44.52
C VAL A 171 10.39 -30.34 -43.08
N ALA A 172 10.92 -29.15 -42.73
CA ALA A 172 11.21 -28.79 -41.35
C ALA A 172 9.96 -28.80 -40.47
N LEU A 173 8.81 -28.36 -41.01
CA LEU A 173 7.52 -28.44 -40.34
C LEU A 173 7.09 -29.90 -40.09
N ILE A 174 7.25 -30.79 -41.08
CA ILE A 174 6.94 -32.21 -40.94
C ILE A 174 7.87 -32.88 -39.91
N ALA A 175 9.16 -32.55 -39.92
CA ALA A 175 10.12 -33.06 -38.94
C ALA A 175 9.79 -32.58 -37.51
N ALA A 176 9.40 -31.29 -37.35
CA ALA A 176 8.97 -30.75 -36.06
C ALA A 176 7.69 -31.42 -35.54
N VAL A 177 6.71 -31.68 -36.41
CA VAL A 177 5.48 -32.41 -36.06
C VAL A 177 5.79 -33.87 -35.68
N GLY A 178 6.69 -34.53 -36.40
CA GLY A 178 7.14 -35.89 -36.09
C GLY A 178 7.86 -35.99 -34.74
N ALA A 179 8.75 -35.03 -34.44
CA ALA A 179 9.45 -34.95 -33.16
C ALA A 179 8.49 -34.68 -31.99
N ALA A 180 7.49 -33.81 -32.18
CA ALA A 180 6.45 -33.56 -31.18
C ALA A 180 5.62 -34.83 -30.91
N ALA A 181 5.20 -35.54 -31.96
CA ALA A 181 4.42 -36.77 -31.83
C ALA A 181 5.21 -37.88 -31.08
N LEU A 182 6.50 -38.03 -31.35
CA LEU A 182 7.37 -38.98 -30.65
C LEU A 182 7.62 -38.56 -29.19
N GLY A 183 7.79 -37.26 -28.93
CA GLY A 183 7.92 -36.73 -27.55
C GLY A 183 6.68 -36.97 -26.70
N PHE A 184 5.48 -36.73 -27.24
CA PHE A 184 4.22 -37.05 -26.55
C PHE A 184 4.05 -38.55 -26.31
N ARG A 185 4.49 -39.40 -27.24
CA ARG A 185 4.44 -40.85 -27.07
C ARG A 185 5.42 -41.34 -26.00
N ALA A 186 6.62 -40.77 -25.93
CA ALA A 186 7.61 -41.08 -24.88
C ALA A 186 7.11 -40.68 -23.48
N LEU A 187 6.47 -39.51 -23.36
CA LEU A 187 5.82 -39.07 -22.11
C LEU A 187 4.65 -39.96 -21.71
N ALA A 188 3.83 -40.40 -22.68
CA ALA A 188 2.72 -41.33 -22.44
C ALA A 188 3.18 -42.74 -22.02
N THR A 189 4.35 -43.20 -22.48
CA THR A 189 4.93 -44.47 -22.01
C THR A 189 5.59 -44.36 -20.64
N ALA A 190 6.21 -43.22 -20.33
CA ALA A 190 6.83 -42.97 -19.02
C ALA A 190 5.78 -42.85 -17.90
N SER A 191 4.57 -42.35 -18.20
CA SER A 191 3.48 -42.27 -17.22
C SER A 191 2.85 -43.64 -16.90
N ARG A 192 2.90 -44.61 -17.82
CA ARG A 192 2.37 -45.98 -17.58
C ARG A 192 3.26 -46.85 -16.70
N GLN A 193 4.57 -46.60 -16.64
CA GLN A 193 5.49 -47.37 -15.78
C GLN A 193 5.50 -46.91 -14.32
N ARG A 194 4.89 -45.77 -13.98
CA ARG A 194 4.86 -45.22 -12.62
C ARG A 194 3.57 -45.56 -11.85
N GLY A 195 2.74 -46.44 -12.41
CA GLY A 195 1.44 -46.85 -11.87
C GLY A 195 1.27 -48.35 -11.64
N SER A 196 2.36 -49.13 -11.57
CA SER A 196 2.35 -50.55 -11.17
C SER A 196 3.18 -50.74 -9.90
#